data_AF-A0A9E3FGW7-F1
#
_entry.id   AF-A0A9E3FGW7-F1
#
_cell.length_a   1.000
_cell.length_b   1.000
_cell.length_c   1.000
_cell.angle_alpha   90.00
_cell.angle_beta   90.00
_cell.angle_gamma   90.00
#
_symmetry.space_group_name_H-M   'P 1'
#
loop_
_entity.id
_entity.type
_entity.pdbx_description
1 polymer ?
#
loop_
_entity_poly.entity_id
_entity_poly.type
_entity_poly.pdbx_seq_one_letter_code
_entity_poly.pdbx_strand_id
1 'polypeptide(L)' 'MIELLIDQRRSRLTSFDVGRVLPSRKRHMVGPFIFFDHIGPVELPKG' A
#
# COMPACT_ATOMS: atom_id res chain seq x y z
N MET A 1 2.20 -20.44 -11.36
CA MET A 1 2.61 -20.58 -9.95
C MET A 1 2.86 -19.19 -9.40
N ILE A 2 2.41 -18.87 -8.18
CA ILE A 2 2.63 -17.54 -7.58
C ILE A 2 4.01 -17.54 -6.91
N GLU A 3 4.87 -16.57 -7.24
CA GLU A 3 6.23 -16.48 -6.70
C GLU A 3 6.28 -15.87 -5.30
N LEU A 4 5.44 -14.86 -5.02
CA LEU A 4 5.46 -14.11 -3.78
C LEU A 4 4.09 -13.51 -3.48
N LEU A 5 3.56 -13.81 -2.30
CA LEU A 5 2.40 -13.13 -1.72
C LEU A 5 2.88 -12.10 -0.69
N ILE A 6 2.42 -10.85 -0.82
CA ILE A 6 2.69 -9.76 0.10
C ILE A 6 1.34 -9.25 0.61
N ASP A 7 1.07 -9.46 1.88
CA ASP A 7 -0.10 -8.89 2.53
C ASP A 7 0.10 -7.39 2.75
N GLN A 8 -0.98 -6.63 2.64
CA GLN A 8 -0.97 -5.21 3.02
C GLN A 8 -0.72 -5.07 4.53
N ARG A 9 0.01 -4.03 4.92
CA ARG A 9 0.15 -3.61 6.32
C ARG A 9 -0.49 -2.24 6.53
N ARG A 10 -1.03 -2.01 7.72
CA ARG A 10 -1.51 -0.67 8.10
C ARG A 10 -0.33 0.29 8.20
N SER A 11 -0.42 1.41 7.49
CA SER A 11 0.54 2.51 7.55
C SER A 11 -0.23 3.82 7.75
N ARG A 12 0.32 4.74 8.55
CA ARG A 12 -0.27 6.04 8.80
C ARG A 12 0.32 7.08 7.86
N LEU A 13 -0.54 7.82 7.17
CA LEU A 13 -0.21 9.09 6.53
C LEU A 13 -0.62 10.23 7.48
N THR A 14 -0.27 11.47 7.13
CA THR A 14 -0.59 12.65 7.96
C THR A 14 -2.08 12.75 8.29
N SER A 15 -2.96 12.39 7.36
CA SER A 15 -4.41 12.59 7.45
C SER A 15 -5.23 11.32 7.70
N PHE A 16 -4.75 10.13 7.31
CA PHE A 16 -5.48 8.87 7.46
C PHE A 16 -4.56 7.65 7.36
N ASP A 17 -5.11 6.48 7.70
CA ASP A 17 -4.41 5.20 7.55
C ASP A 17 -4.66 4.58 6.17
N VAL A 18 -3.68 3.83 5.69
CA VAL A 18 -3.69 3.15 4.38
C VAL A 18 -3.19 1.71 4.53
N GLY A 19 -3.56 0.86 3.57
CA GLY A 19 -2.97 -0.46 3.38
C GLY A 19 -1.75 -0.39 2.48
N ARG A 20 -0.53 -0.37 3.06
CA ARG A 20 0.72 -0.34 2.30
C ARG A 20 1.16 -1.74 1.89
N VAL A 21 1.41 -1.93 0.60
CA VAL A 21 1.99 -3.16 0.04
C VAL A 21 3.44 -2.94 -0.37
N LEU A 22 3.77 -1.79 -0.98
CA LEU A 22 5.14 -1.42 -1.35
C LEU A 22 5.52 -0.04 -0.76
N PRO A 23 6.76 0.14 -0.30
CA PRO A 23 7.81 -0.88 -0.19
C PRO A 23 7.53 -1.86 0.96
N SER A 24 7.97 -3.11 0.77
CA SER A 24 7.94 -4.15 1.80
C SER A 24 9.34 -4.72 2.04
N ARG A 25 9.55 -5.35 3.19
CA ARG A 25 10.83 -6.00 3.51
C ARG A 25 11.16 -7.17 2.59
N LYS A 26 10.15 -7.80 1.98
CA LYS A 26 10.30 -8.94 1.04
C LYS A 26 10.58 -8.48 -0.39
N ARG A 27 10.06 -7.30 -0.77
CA ARG A 27 10.19 -6.72 -2.11
C ARG A 27 10.03 -5.20 -2.02
N HIS A 28 11.02 -4.48 -2.55
CA HIS A 28 11.02 -3.02 -2.56
C HIS A 28 10.34 -2.44 -3.82
N MET A 29 10.41 -3.16 -4.95
CA MET A 29 9.86 -2.72 -6.24
C MET A 29 9.27 -3.87 -7.05
N VAL A 30 8.31 -3.57 -7.92
CA VAL A 30 7.78 -4.48 -8.95
C VAL A 30 7.86 -3.75 -10.29
N GLY A 31 8.78 -4.14 -11.17
CA GLY A 31 9.06 -3.38 -12.40
C GLY A 31 9.39 -1.92 -12.07
N PRO A 32 8.70 -0.93 -12.68
CA PRO A 32 8.91 0.49 -12.39
C PRO A 32 8.22 0.99 -11.10
N PHE A 33 7.45 0.15 -10.40
CA PHE A 33 6.64 0.55 -9.26
C PHE A 33 7.39 0.37 -7.94
N ILE A 34 7.64 1.46 -7.21
CA ILE A 34 8.39 1.49 -5.94
C ILE A 34 7.51 1.68 -4.70
N PHE A 35 6.23 2.01 -4.91
CA PHE A 35 5.30 2.38 -3.86
C PHE A 35 3.88 1.97 -4.24
N PHE A 36 3.13 1.46 -3.26
CA PHE A 36 1.74 1.07 -3.44
C PHE A 36 1.01 1.12 -2.10
N ASP A 37 0.09 2.06 -1.99
CA ASP A 37 -0.83 2.22 -0.85
C ASP A 37 -2.27 2.11 -1.35
N HIS A 38 -3.07 1.28 -0.70
CA HIS A 38 -4.51 1.22 -0.89
C HIS A 38 -5.19 2.12 0.15
N ILE A 39 -5.91 3.12 -0.36
CA ILE A 39 -6.73 4.03 0.45
C ILE A 39 -8.17 3.50 0.46
N GLY A 40 -8.70 3.21 1.64
CA GLY A 40 -10.11 2.91 1.83
C GLY A 40 -10.47 1.43 2.04
N PRO A 41 -11.78 1.11 1.99
CA PRO A 41 -12.88 2.02 1.65
C PRO A 41 -13.04 3.15 2.67
N VAL A 42 -13.16 4.39 2.20
CA VAL A 42 -13.33 5.58 3.05
C VAL A 42 -14.13 6.64 2.30
N GLU A 43 -15.01 7.35 2.99
CA GLU A 43 -15.67 8.55 2.48
C GLU A 43 -14.74 9.75 2.70
N LEU A 44 -14.30 10.37 1.61
CA LEU A 44 -13.51 11.60 1.66
C LEU A 44 -14.45 12.80 1.57
N PRO A 45 -14.20 13.89 2.33
CA PRO A 45 -14.98 15.10 2.21
C PRO A 45 -14.90 15.63 0.77
N LYS A 46 -16.00 16.25 0.31
CA LYS A 46 -16.00 16.97 -0.97
C LYS A 46 -15.00 18.13 -0.87
N GLY A 47 -14.16 18.27 -1.90
CA GLY A 47 -13.21 19.37 -2.03
C GLY A 47 -13.89 20.72 -2.23
#